data_AF-A0A160PHV7-F1
#
_entry.id   AF-A0A160PHV7-F1
#
_cell.length_a   1.000
_cell.length_b   1.000
_cell.length_c   1.000
_cell.angle_alpha   90.00
_cell.angle_beta   90.00
_cell.angle_gamma   90.00
#
_symmetry.space_group_name_H-M   'P 1'
#
loop_
_entity.id
_entity.type
_entity.pdbx_description
1 polymer ?
#
loop_
_entity_poly.entity_id
_entity_poly.type
_entity_poly.pdbx_seq_one_letter_code
_entity_poly.pdbx_strand_id
1 'polypeptide(L)'
;MSALADLSDAGLADLITSVRDEIVRRNGLLRDDASPTARSLVQGRRYVLIALAQADERLRAGPSTPLPAADLPAIDEPRVPRRPPLGGDPMRPHDGSRLPPGRYHP
;
A
#
# COMPACT_ATOMS: atom_id res chain seq x y z
N MET A 1 -10.57 -19.48 -13.04
CA MET A 1 -9.91 -20.14 -11.90
C MET A 1 -8.54 -19.51 -11.72
N SER A 2 -8.16 -19.18 -10.48
CA SER A 2 -6.84 -18.60 -10.20
C SER A 2 -5.85 -19.73 -10.02
N ALA A 3 -4.69 -19.69 -10.69
CA ALA A 3 -3.66 -20.73 -10.59
C ALA A 3 -3.20 -20.98 -9.13
N LEU A 4 -3.39 -20.01 -8.24
CA LEU A 4 -3.14 -20.15 -6.80
C LEU A 4 -4.14 -21.07 -6.08
N ALA A 5 -5.40 -21.10 -6.51
CA ALA A 5 -6.45 -21.90 -5.89
C ALA A 5 -6.33 -23.40 -6.22
N ASP A 6 -5.54 -23.73 -7.26
CA ASP A 6 -5.32 -25.10 -7.73
C ASP A 6 -4.04 -25.71 -7.12
N LEU A 7 -3.27 -24.95 -6.34
CA LEU A 7 -2.05 -25.44 -5.68
C LEU A 7 -2.37 -26.28 -4.45
N SER A 8 -1.61 -27.36 -4.26
CA SER A 8 -1.57 -28.06 -2.98
C SER A 8 -0.92 -27.18 -1.90
N ASP A 9 -1.17 -27.49 -0.63
CA ASP A 9 -0.53 -26.80 0.48
C ASP A 9 1.01 -26.84 0.38
N ALA A 10 1.57 -27.98 -0.05
CA ALA A 10 3.01 -28.09 -0.30
C ALA A 10 3.48 -27.14 -1.43
N GLY A 11 2.75 -27.09 -2.55
CA GLY A 11 3.06 -26.18 -3.65
C GLY A 11 2.91 -24.70 -3.27
N LEU A 12 1.96 -24.38 -2.39
CA LEU A 12 1.79 -23.03 -1.85
C LEU A 12 2.94 -22.65 -0.91
N ALA A 13 3.42 -23.58 -0.08
CA ALA A 13 4.58 -23.36 0.80
C ALA A 13 5.87 -23.11 0.00
N ASP A 14 6.10 -23.88 -1.07
CA ASP A 14 7.23 -23.69 -1.98
C ASP A 14 7.17 -22.33 -2.68
N LEU A 15 5.98 -21.92 -3.13
CA LEU A 15 5.77 -20.61 -3.74
C LEU A 15 6.04 -19.48 -2.76
N ILE A 16 5.54 -19.57 -1.52
CA ILE A 16 5.80 -18.58 -0.47
C ILE A 16 7.30 -18.43 -0.23
N THR A 17 8.02 -19.55 -0.15
CA THR A 17 9.48 -19.57 0.03
C THR A 17 10.20 -18.90 -1.14
N SER A 18 9.84 -19.27 -2.38
CA SER A 18 10.42 -18.69 -3.59
C SER A 18 10.22 -17.17 -3.68
N VAL A 19 9.01 -16.69 -3.37
CA VAL A 19 8.73 -15.24 -3.36
C VAL A 19 9.50 -14.53 -2.25
N ARG A 20 9.63 -15.14 -1.06
CA ARG A 20 10.41 -14.59 0.06
C ARG A 20 11.87 -14.41 -0.35
N ASP A 21 12.49 -15.43 -0.94
CA ASP A 21 13.88 -15.41 -1.38
C ASP A 21 14.12 -14.39 -2.50
N GLU A 22 13.19 -14.30 -3.45
CA GLU A 22 13.21 -13.29 -4.51
C GLU A 22 13.20 -11.86 -3.95
N ILE A 23 12.33 -11.59 -2.97
CA ILE A 23 12.23 -10.28 -2.33
C ILE A 23 13.52 -9.94 -1.59
N VAL A 24 14.07 -10.89 -0.82
CA VAL A 24 15.34 -10.70 -0.10
C VAL A 24 16.47 -10.41 -1.09
N ARG A 25 16.57 -11.18 -2.18
CA ARG A 25 17.58 -10.96 -3.22
C ARG A 25 17.45 -9.57 -3.83
N ARG A 26 16.24 -9.16 -4.22
CA ARG A 26 15.99 -7.84 -4.80
C ARG A 26 16.20 -6.68 -3.83
N ASN A 27 16.01 -6.89 -2.54
CA ASN A 27 16.36 -5.90 -1.52
C ASN A 27 17.88 -5.79 -1.36
N GLY A 28 18.62 -6.89 -1.48
CA GLY A 28 20.09 -6.89 -1.52
C GLY A 28 20.64 -6.00 -2.63
N LEU A 29 19.99 -5.98 -3.80
CA LEU A 29 20.36 -5.11 -4.93
C LEU A 29 20.17 -3.61 -4.65
N LEU A 30 19.34 -3.25 -3.66
CA LEU A 30 19.04 -1.87 -3.29
C LEU A 30 19.79 -1.41 -2.04
N ARG A 31 20.66 -2.25 -1.46
CA ARG A 31 21.29 -2.01 -0.15
C ARG A 31 22.04 -0.69 -0.08
N ASP A 32 22.72 -0.33 -1.16
CA ASP A 32 23.57 0.87 -1.24
C ASP A 32 22.87 2.04 -1.97
N ASP A 33 21.63 1.85 -2.42
CA ASP A 33 20.84 2.89 -3.08
C ASP A 33 20.12 3.77 -2.04
N ALA A 34 20.65 4.98 -1.86
CA ALA A 34 20.11 5.95 -0.91
C ALA A 34 18.87 6.72 -1.42
N SER A 35 18.40 6.45 -2.64
CA SER A 35 17.28 7.18 -3.23
C SER A 35 15.98 7.00 -2.43
N PRO A 36 15.11 8.04 -2.39
CA PRO A 36 13.80 7.92 -1.75
C PRO A 36 12.95 6.78 -2.34
N THR A 37 13.07 6.53 -3.65
CA THR A 37 12.39 5.45 -4.36
C THR A 37 12.86 4.08 -3.88
N ALA A 38 14.16 3.85 -3.77
CA ALA A 38 14.71 2.59 -3.27
C ALA A 38 14.26 2.32 -1.82
N ARG A 39 14.31 3.34 -0.95
CA ARG A 39 13.80 3.25 0.42
C ARG A 39 12.32 2.89 0.48
N SER A 40 11.49 3.55 -0.33
CA SER A 40 10.06 3.27 -0.42
C SER A 40 9.79 1.83 -0.90
N LEU A 41 10.53 1.36 -1.91
CA LEU A 41 10.42 -0.01 -2.41
C LEU A 41 10.81 -1.06 -1.36
N VAL A 42 11.93 -0.86 -0.65
CA VAL A 42 12.37 -1.75 0.43
C VAL A 42 11.32 -1.78 1.55
N GLN A 43 10.76 -0.62 1.92
CA GLN A 43 9.71 -0.53 2.92
C GLN A 43 8.43 -1.25 2.47
N GLY A 44 7.98 -1.05 1.23
CA GLY A 44 6.85 -1.77 0.64
C GLY A 44 7.04 -3.29 0.69
N ARG A 45 8.22 -3.77 0.30
CA ARG A 45 8.57 -5.19 0.33
C ARG A 45 8.63 -5.77 1.74
N ARG A 46 8.98 -4.98 2.76
CA ARG A 46 8.95 -5.42 4.16
C ARG A 46 7.55 -5.86 4.60
N TYR A 47 6.49 -5.17 4.15
CA TYR A 47 5.11 -5.58 4.44
C TYR A 47 4.73 -6.89 3.77
N VAL A 48 5.16 -7.07 2.52
CA VAL A 48 4.94 -8.32 1.80
C VAL A 48 5.61 -9.48 2.53
N LEU A 49 6.83 -9.31 3.04
CA LEU A 49 7.52 -10.33 3.84
C LEU A 49 6.74 -10.68 5.12
N ILE A 50 6.17 -9.69 5.80
CA ILE A 50 5.33 -9.93 6.99
C ILE A 50 4.06 -10.72 6.60
N ALA A 51 3.40 -10.35 5.51
CA ALA A 51 2.21 -11.06 5.03
C ALA A 51 2.53 -12.51 4.62
N LEU A 52 3.67 -12.75 3.96
CA LEU A 52 4.13 -14.09 3.59
C LEU A 52 4.47 -14.94 4.81
N ALA A 53 5.07 -14.35 5.86
CA ALA A 53 5.33 -15.06 7.11
C ALA A 53 4.02 -15.49 7.79
N GLN A 54 3.00 -14.64 7.77
CA GLN A 54 1.68 -15.00 8.27
C GLN A 54 0.98 -16.07 7.43
N ALA A 55 1.13 -16.02 6.11
CA ALA A 55 0.56 -17.02 5.21
C ALA A 55 1.18 -18.41 5.45
N ASP A 56 2.50 -18.46 5.61
CA ASP A 56 3.25 -19.66 5.97
C ASP A 56 2.80 -20.23 7.34
N GLU A 57 2.63 -19.37 8.33
CA GLU A 57 2.12 -19.80 9.65
C GLU A 57 0.68 -20.34 9.57
N ARG A 58 -0.20 -19.68 8.80
CA ARG A 58 -1.57 -20.15 8.56
C ARG A 58 -1.61 -21.50 7.86
N LEU A 59 -0.72 -21.70 6.89
CA LEU A 59 -0.61 -22.94 6.16
C LEU A 59 -0.17 -24.09 7.08
N ARG A 60 0.78 -23.82 7.99
CA ARG A 60 1.25 -24.79 8.99
C ARG A 60 0.21 -25.09 10.08
N ALA A 61 -0.51 -24.07 10.53
CA ALA A 61 -1.49 -24.19 11.61
C ALA A 61 -2.85 -24.75 11.16
N GLY A 62 -3.12 -24.75 9.85
CA GLY A 62 -4.39 -25.18 9.26
C GLY A 62 -5.53 -24.16 9.43
N PRO A 63 -6.65 -24.35 8.70
CA PRO A 63 -7.72 -23.36 8.58
C PRO A 63 -8.49 -23.09 9.88
N SER A 64 -8.35 -23.96 10.87
CA SER A 64 -9.09 -23.91 12.14
C SER A 64 -8.35 -23.16 13.25
N THR A 65 -7.09 -22.76 13.04
CA THR A 65 -6.28 -22.13 14.08
C THR A 65 -6.35 -20.60 13.96
N PRO A 66 -6.96 -19.89 14.93
CA PRO A 66 -6.97 -18.44 14.93
C PRO A 66 -5.56 -17.92 15.23
N LEU A 67 -4.92 -17.33 14.23
CA LEU A 67 -3.61 -16.69 14.37
C LEU A 67 -3.78 -15.18 14.57
N PRO A 68 -3.00 -14.55 15.48
CA PRO A 68 -3.05 -13.11 15.69
C PRO A 68 -2.73 -12.38 14.37
N ALA A 69 -3.51 -11.35 14.05
CA ALA A 69 -3.18 -10.45 12.95
C ALA A 69 -1.85 -9.77 13.32
N ALA A 70 -0.82 -9.88 12.49
CA ALA A 70 0.41 -9.15 12.81
C ALA A 70 0.16 -7.65 12.61
N ASP A 71 0.62 -6.87 13.57
CA ASP A 71 0.64 -5.42 13.48
C ASP A 71 1.54 -5.02 12.30
N LEU A 72 0.92 -4.66 11.18
CA LEU A 72 1.63 -4.10 10.05
C LEU A 72 2.13 -2.71 10.47
N PRO A 73 3.44 -2.39 10.30
CA PRO A 73 3.92 -1.05 10.57
C PRO A 73 3.09 0.00 9.80
N ALA A 74 2.82 1.14 10.42
CA ALA A 74 2.13 2.23 9.73
C ALA A 74 2.97 2.68 8.52
N ILE A 75 2.38 2.63 7.33
CA ILE A 75 2.95 3.32 6.18
C ILE A 75 2.63 4.79 6.40
N ASP A 76 3.65 5.60 6.69
CA ASP A 76 3.59 7.00 6.28
C ASP A 76 3.61 6.93 4.75
N GLU A 77 2.41 6.86 4.15
CA GLU A 77 2.27 7.09 2.72
C GLU A 77 3.01 8.42 2.46
N PRO A 78 3.86 8.51 1.42
CA PRO A 78 4.40 9.79 1.04
C PRO A 78 3.19 10.68 0.81
N ARG A 79 2.91 11.56 1.77
CA ARG A 79 1.80 12.49 1.68
C ARG A 79 2.14 13.31 0.46
N VAL A 80 1.49 12.97 -0.66
CA VAL A 80 1.51 13.76 -1.87
C VAL A 80 1.33 15.18 -1.37
N PRO A 81 2.22 16.14 -1.71
CA PRO A 81 2.02 17.51 -1.28
C PRO A 81 0.59 17.87 -1.68
N ARG A 82 -0.29 18.02 -0.70
CA ARG A 82 -1.67 18.42 -0.96
C ARG A 82 -1.51 19.71 -1.71
N ARG A 83 -1.88 19.69 -3.00
CA ARG A 83 -1.85 20.87 -3.85
C ARG A 83 -2.50 21.98 -3.02
N PRO A 84 -1.82 23.10 -2.72
CA PRO A 84 -2.47 24.18 -2.02
C PRO A 84 -3.76 24.49 -2.80
N PRO A 85 -4.90 24.68 -2.11
CA PRO A 85 -6.15 24.97 -2.80
C PRO A 85 -5.87 26.12 -3.75
N LEU A 86 -6.12 25.89 -5.05
CA LEU A 86 -5.97 26.92 -6.08
C LEU A 86 -6.68 28.18 -5.57
N GLY A 87 -5.90 29.25 -5.49
CA GLY A 87 -6.24 30.46 -4.77
C GLY A 87 -7.66 30.94 -5.04
N GLY A 88 -8.41 31.14 -3.96
CA GLY A 88 -9.44 32.16 -3.97
C GLY A 88 -8.73 33.50 -4.16
N ASP A 89 -9.05 34.20 -5.24
CA ASP A 89 -8.62 35.57 -5.49
C ASP A 89 -8.87 36.42 -4.21
N PRO A 90 -7.83 36.96 -3.56
CA PRO A 90 -7.98 37.73 -2.32
C PRO A 90 -8.78 39.03 -2.52
N MET A 91 -9.10 39.39 -3.76
CA MET A 91 -9.92 40.55 -4.10
C MET A 91 -11.42 40.24 -4.27
N ARG A 92 -11.87 38.99 -4.05
CA ARG A 92 -13.28 38.64 -4.19
C ARG A 92 -14.09 39.16 -2.99
N PRO A 93 -15.02 40.13 -3.18
CA PRO A 93 -15.83 40.66 -2.08
C PRO A 93 -16.75 39.59 -1.51
N HIS A 94 -16.80 39.48 -0.17
CA HIS A 94 -17.64 38.52 0.55
C HIS A 94 -19.12 38.93 0.65
N ASP A 95 -19.49 40.11 0.16
CA ASP A 95 -20.83 40.70 0.30
C ASP A 95 -21.80 40.36 -0.85
N GLY A 96 -21.37 39.51 -1.80
CA GLY A 96 -22.22 39.06 -2.91
C GLY A 96 -22.54 40.14 -3.95
N SER A 97 -21.92 41.33 -3.87
CA SER A 97 -22.18 42.49 -4.73
C SER A 97 -21.86 42.30 -6.22
N ARG A 98 -21.26 41.17 -6.62
CA ARG A 98 -20.92 40.83 -8.00
C ARG A 98 -21.40 39.44 -8.45
N LEU A 99 -22.40 38.87 -7.78
CA LEU A 99 -23.07 37.70 -8.36
C LEU A 99 -23.88 38.16 -9.59
N PRO A 100 -23.72 37.53 -10.77
CA PRO A 100 -24.57 37.84 -11.91
C PRO A 100 -26.03 37.57 -11.54
N PRO A 101 -26.98 38.43 -11.94
CA PRO A 101 -28.38 38.28 -11.54
C PRO A 101 -28.91 36.93 -12.01
N GLY A 102 -29.51 36.21 -11.05
CA GLY A 102 -29.93 34.83 -11.16
C GLY A 102 -30.85 34.55 -12.34
N ARG A 103 -30.69 33.36 -12.93
CA ARG A 103 -31.75 32.76 -13.75
C ARG A 103 -32.75 32.09 -12.83
N TYR A 104 -33.95 32.64 -12.82
CA TYR A 104 -35.18 31.96 -12.39
C TYR A 104 -35.31 30.63 -13.14
N HIS A 105 -35.69 29.57 -12.44
CA HIS A 105 -36.31 28.39 -13.06
C HIS A 105 -37.49 27.94 -12.18
N PRO A 106 -38.60 27.48 -12.80
CA PRO A 106 -39.92 27.31 -12.17
C PRO A 106 -39.97 26.23 -11.10
#